data_AF-A0AAD4NUC0-F1
#
_entry.id   AF-A0AAD4NUC0-F1
#
_cell.length_a   1.000
_cell.length_b   1.000
_cell.length_c   1.000
_cell.angle_alpha   90.00
_cell.angle_beta   90.00
_cell.angle_gamma   90.00
#
_symmetry.space_group_name_H-M   'P 1'
#
loop_
_entity.id
_entity.type
_entity.pdbx_description
1 polymer ?
#
loop_
_entity_poly.entity_id
_entity_poly.type
_entity_poly.pdbx_seq_one_letter_code
_entity_poly.pdbx_strand_id
1 'polypeptide(L)'
;MGNQPSVPKPGTDFQVIGAGLSRTGTASFSETLRILLDGPVYYGGTQATLGPEIEIKSLIKLLSRFPPKSPFDRTAICDLLKQRLDGYAAVTDAPFSGLVEELLEAYPNALVICTIRDPDA
;
A
#
# COMPACT_ATOMS: atom_id res chain seq x y z
N MET A 1 15.05 5.29 4.10
CA MET A 1 13.68 5.75 3.78
C MET A 1 13.73 7.26 3.68
N GLY A 2 13.28 7.85 2.58
CA GLY A 2 13.58 9.25 2.23
C GLY A 2 12.41 10.23 2.33
N ASN A 3 11.17 9.74 2.47
CA ASN A 3 9.97 10.57 2.52
C ASN A 3 9.38 10.61 3.94
N GLN A 4 8.72 11.71 4.29
CA GLN A 4 7.91 11.80 5.51
C GLN A 4 6.66 10.90 5.39
N PRO A 5 6.16 10.34 6.50
CA PRO A 5 4.86 9.68 6.50
C PRO A 5 3.78 10.64 6.03
N SER A 6 3.05 10.26 5.00
CA SER A 6 1.87 10.99 4.54
C SER A 6 0.69 10.75 5.48
N VAL A 7 -0.21 11.73 5.54
CA VAL A 7 -1.43 11.71 6.37
C VAL A 7 -2.64 11.44 5.46
N PRO A 8 -3.57 10.55 5.83
CA PRO A 8 -4.76 10.30 5.04
C PRO A 8 -5.66 11.55 4.99
N LYS A 9 -6.34 11.74 3.87
CA LYS A 9 -7.29 12.82 3.65
C LYS A 9 -8.68 12.21 3.45
N PRO A 10 -9.65 12.43 4.36
CA PRO A 10 -11.00 11.89 4.22
C PRO A 10 -11.64 12.25 2.88
N GLY A 11 -12.35 11.29 2.28
CA GLY A 11 -12.99 11.45 0.97
C GLY A 11 -12.06 11.32 -0.24
N THR A 12 -10.81 10.88 -0.04
CA THR A 12 -9.91 10.55 -1.15
C THR A 12 -10.24 9.18 -1.72
N ASP A 13 -10.49 9.10 -3.02
CA ASP A 13 -10.69 7.84 -3.73
C ASP A 13 -9.37 7.12 -3.97
N PHE A 14 -9.34 5.82 -3.65
CA PHE A 14 -8.20 4.94 -3.87
C PHE A 14 -8.15 4.45 -5.32
N GLN A 15 -7.05 4.75 -6.02
CA GLN A 15 -6.96 4.68 -7.47
C GLN A 15 -5.80 3.82 -7.99
N VAL A 16 -4.68 3.71 -7.28
CA VAL A 16 -3.48 3.02 -7.79
C VAL A 16 -2.85 2.07 -6.78
N ILE A 17 -2.53 0.85 -7.24
CA ILE A 17 -1.77 -0.18 -6.54
C ILE A 17 -0.38 -0.28 -7.15
N GLY A 18 0.65 0.04 -6.36
CA GLY A 18 2.05 -0.16 -6.73
C GLY A 18 2.51 -1.59 -6.43
N ALA A 19 2.62 -2.41 -7.48
CA ALA A 19 3.06 -3.81 -7.41
C ALA A 19 4.59 -3.98 -7.49
N GLY A 20 5.33 -2.90 -7.74
CA GLY A 20 6.80 -2.93 -7.80
C GLY A 20 7.42 -3.22 -6.43
N LEU A 21 8.42 -4.10 -6.41
CA LEU A 21 9.17 -4.41 -5.19
C LEU A 21 9.97 -3.20 -4.68
N SER A 22 10.37 -3.26 -3.41
CA SER A 22 11.28 -2.27 -2.86
C SER A 22 12.54 -2.13 -3.71
N ARG A 23 13.02 -0.88 -3.86
CA ARG A 23 14.21 -0.52 -4.64
C ARG A 23 14.06 -0.59 -6.18
N THR A 24 12.83 -0.74 -6.70
CA THR A 24 12.53 -0.57 -8.14
C THR A 24 12.02 0.83 -8.51
N GLY A 25 12.36 1.84 -7.71
CA GLY A 25 11.91 3.23 -7.92
C GLY A 25 10.63 3.61 -7.19
N THR A 26 10.15 2.79 -6.24
CA THR A 26 8.89 2.98 -5.50
C THR A 26 8.76 4.35 -4.85
N ALA A 27 9.83 4.95 -4.31
CA ALA A 27 9.77 6.27 -3.67
C ALA A 27 9.49 7.41 -4.67
N SER A 28 10.18 7.41 -5.82
CA SER A 28 9.93 8.38 -6.89
C SER A 28 8.54 8.17 -7.53
N PHE A 29 8.12 6.91 -7.66
CA PHE A 29 6.79 6.57 -8.12
C PHE A 29 5.70 7.06 -7.16
N SER A 30 5.86 6.84 -5.85
CA SER A 30 4.95 7.32 -4.81
C SER A 30 4.79 8.85 -4.85
N GLU A 31 5.90 9.58 -5.01
CA GLU A 31 5.84 11.04 -5.14
C GLU A 31 5.15 11.49 -6.43
N THR A 32 5.36 10.78 -7.54
CA THR A 32 4.67 11.03 -8.80
C THR A 32 3.16 10.85 -8.64
N LEU A 33 2.72 9.77 -7.99
CA LEU A 33 1.31 9.52 -7.71
C LEU A 33 0.71 10.59 -6.80
N ARG A 34 1.45 11.05 -5.78
CA ARG A 34 1.01 12.13 -4.90
C ARG A 34 0.70 13.41 -5.68
N ILE A 35 1.55 13.74 -6.67
CA ILE A 35 1.37 14.91 -7.53
C ILE A 35 0.20 14.71 -8.51
N LEU A 36 0.17 13.58 -9.22
CA LEU A 36 -0.81 13.34 -10.29
C LEU A 36 -2.23 13.11 -9.79
N LEU A 37 -2.39 12.47 -8.62
CA LEU A 37 -3.68 12.14 -8.03
C LEU A 37 -4.19 13.22 -7.06
N ASP A 38 -3.41 14.28 -6.81
CA ASP A 38 -3.68 15.33 -5.82
C ASP A 38 -4.14 14.75 -4.46
N GLY A 39 -3.45 13.70 -4.01
CA GLY A 39 -3.88 12.90 -2.86
C GLY A 39 -2.71 12.21 -2.15
N PRO A 40 -2.86 11.86 -0.87
CA PRO A 40 -1.82 11.20 -0.11
C PRO A 40 -1.60 9.76 -0.62
N VAL A 41 -0.34 9.31 -0.60
CA VAL A 41 0.06 7.96 -1.05
C VAL A 41 0.68 7.21 0.11
N TYR A 42 0.13 6.05 0.44
CA TYR A 42 0.67 5.20 1.49
C TYR A 42 1.96 4.53 0.98
N TYR A 43 3.10 4.85 1.59
CA TYR A 43 4.40 4.26 1.27
C TYR A 43 4.81 3.28 2.36
N GLY A 44 4.66 1.98 2.10
CA GLY A 44 4.65 0.95 3.15
C GLY A 44 5.83 1.00 4.13
N GLY A 45 7.07 1.13 3.64
CA GLY A 45 8.24 1.22 4.51
C GLY A 45 8.25 2.46 5.42
N THR A 46 7.88 3.62 4.90
CA THR A 46 7.88 4.90 5.64
C THR A 46 6.80 4.90 6.71
N GLN A 47 5.57 4.52 6.36
CA GLN A 47 4.46 4.45 7.31
C GLN A 47 4.73 3.45 8.43
N ALA A 48 5.30 2.29 8.11
CA ALA A 48 5.60 1.25 9.09
C ALA A 48 6.69 1.64 10.11
N THR A 49 7.58 2.57 9.78
CA THR A 49 8.79 2.84 10.57
C THR A 49 8.85 4.23 11.18
N LEU A 50 8.24 5.20 10.50
CA LEU A 50 8.22 6.60 10.92
C LEU A 50 6.79 7.09 11.22
N GLY A 51 5.77 6.35 10.79
CA GLY A 51 4.37 6.65 11.09
C GLY A 51 3.99 6.29 12.53
N PRO A 52 2.76 6.62 12.95
CA PRO A 52 2.25 6.25 14.26
C PRO A 52 2.25 4.72 14.47
N GLU A 53 2.40 4.28 15.72
CA GLU A 53 2.52 2.84 16.08
C GLU A 53 1.38 1.97 15.53
N ILE A 54 0.20 2.55 15.32
CA ILE A 54 -0.95 1.84 14.75
C ILE A 54 -0.65 1.30 13.34
N GLU A 55 0.22 1.94 12.56
CA GLU A 55 0.59 1.50 11.22
C GLU A 55 1.28 0.13 11.29
N ILE A 56 2.40 0.03 12.00
CA ILE A 56 3.12 -1.23 12.13
C ILE A 56 2.29 -2.32 12.81
N LYS A 57 1.50 -1.98 13.85
CA LYS A 57 0.60 -2.94 14.51
C LYS A 57 -0.45 -3.52 13.58
N SER A 58 -1.01 -2.68 12.71
CA SER A 58 -2.02 -3.10 11.73
C SER A 58 -1.40 -3.99 10.65
N LEU A 59 -0.20 -3.66 10.18
CA LEU A 59 0.54 -4.48 9.22
C LEU A 59 0.92 -5.84 9.81
N ILE A 60 1.38 -5.90 11.07
CA ILE A 60 1.64 -7.18 11.77
C ILE A 60 0.36 -8.02 11.84
N LYS A 61 -0.76 -7.42 12.23
CA LYS A 61 -2.06 -8.11 12.31
C LYS A 61 -2.50 -8.64 10.93
N LEU A 62 -2.37 -7.83 9.88
CA LEU A 62 -2.67 -8.22 8.51
C LEU A 62 -1.78 -9.40 8.08
N LEU A 63 -0.47 -9.27 8.22
CA LEU A 63 0.50 -10.27 7.77
C LEU A 63 0.44 -11.57 8.58
N SER A 64 0.00 -11.55 9.84
CA SER A 64 -0.24 -12.78 10.61
C SER A 64 -1.32 -13.70 10.01
N ARG A 65 -2.15 -13.17 9.10
CA ARG A 65 -3.20 -13.89 8.38
C ARG A 65 -2.81 -14.20 6.94
N PHE A 66 -1.65 -13.72 6.47
CA PHE A 66 -1.19 -13.90 5.11
C PHE A 66 -0.15 -15.04 5.02
N PRO A 67 -0.22 -15.93 4.00
CA PRO A 67 -1.29 -16.03 3.01
C PRO A 67 -2.61 -16.52 3.63
N PRO A 68 -3.78 -16.08 3.11
CA PRO A 68 -5.07 -16.45 3.67
C PRO A 68 -5.28 -17.97 3.60
N LYS A 69 -5.60 -18.59 4.75
CA LYS A 69 -5.84 -20.05 4.86
C LYS A 69 -7.33 -20.40 4.81
N SER A 70 -8.19 -19.38 4.88
CA SER A 70 -9.63 -19.51 4.91
C SER A 70 -10.29 -18.28 4.27
N PRO A 71 -11.56 -18.38 3.83
CA PRO A 71 -12.33 -17.21 3.39
C PRO A 71 -12.41 -16.12 4.47
N PHE A 72 -12.43 -16.51 5.74
CA PHE A 72 -12.42 -15.57 6.86
C PHE A 72 -11.12 -14.75 6.94
N ASP A 73 -9.97 -15.40 6.74
CA ASP A 73 -8.68 -14.68 6.69
C ASP A 73 -8.65 -13.70 5.54
N ARG A 74 -9.17 -14.10 4.37
CA ARG A 74 -9.26 -13.25 3.17
C ARG A 74 -10.12 -12.01 3.44
N THR A 75 -11.35 -12.19 3.95
CA THR A 75 -12.23 -11.06 4.33
C THR A 75 -11.53 -10.13 5.32
N ALA A 76 -10.90 -10.68 6.35
CA ALA A 76 -10.24 -9.88 7.37
C ALA A 76 -9.02 -9.11 6.86
N ILE A 77 -8.27 -9.67 5.90
CA ILE A 77 -7.19 -8.93 5.23
C ILE A 77 -7.79 -7.77 4.42
N CYS A 78 -8.82 -8.02 3.60
CA CYS A 78 -9.51 -7.00 2.82
C CYS A 78 -10.06 -5.86 3.71
N ASP A 79 -10.65 -6.19 4.86
CA ASP A 79 -11.16 -5.20 5.81
C ASP A 79 -10.04 -4.36 6.43
N LEU A 80 -8.92 -4.99 6.82
CA LEU A 80 -7.76 -4.28 7.35
C LEU A 80 -7.12 -3.36 6.29
N LEU A 81 -7.04 -3.82 5.04
CA LEU A 81 -6.57 -3.00 3.91
C LEU A 81 -7.46 -1.77 3.76
N LYS A 82 -8.78 -1.94 3.70
CA LYS A 82 -9.73 -0.83 3.62
C LYS A 82 -9.58 0.14 4.78
N GLN A 83 -9.44 -0.38 6.00
CA GLN A 83 -9.29 0.44 7.20
C GLN A 83 -7.96 1.23 7.26
N ARG A 84 -6.89 0.72 6.65
CA ARG A 84 -5.57 1.40 6.63
C ARG A 84 -5.39 2.33 5.45
N LEU A 85 -6.01 2.01 4.32
CA LEU A 85 -5.89 2.76 3.09
C LEU A 85 -7.03 3.77 2.88
N ASP A 86 -8.01 3.83 3.79
CA ASP A 86 -9.02 4.88 3.79
C ASP A 86 -8.36 6.28 3.84
N GLY A 87 -8.78 7.14 2.93
CA GLY A 87 -8.21 8.47 2.75
C GLY A 87 -6.87 8.51 2.03
N TYR A 88 -6.38 7.42 1.44
CA TYR A 88 -5.22 7.40 0.55
C TYR A 88 -5.63 7.20 -0.92
N ALA A 89 -4.95 7.90 -1.83
CA ALA A 89 -5.17 7.79 -3.26
C ALA A 89 -4.46 6.58 -3.88
N ALA A 90 -3.38 6.11 -3.25
CA ALA A 90 -2.61 4.98 -3.74
C ALA A 90 -1.78 4.32 -2.63
N VAL A 91 -1.27 3.13 -2.92
CA VAL A 91 -0.32 2.41 -2.07
C VAL A 91 0.88 1.93 -2.86
N THR A 92 2.07 1.95 -2.25
CA THR A 92 3.32 1.50 -2.87
C THR A 92 4.23 0.83 -1.84
N ASP A 93 5.21 0.07 -2.35
CA ASP A 93 6.27 -0.57 -1.54
C ASP A 93 5.77 -1.72 -0.63
N ALA A 94 6.68 -2.33 0.11
CA ALA A 94 6.37 -3.44 1.01
C ALA A 94 5.55 -2.97 2.24
N PRO A 95 4.58 -3.78 2.73
CA PRO A 95 4.27 -5.14 2.26
C PRO A 95 3.26 -5.20 1.10
N PHE A 96 2.71 -4.07 0.67
CA PHE A 96 1.58 -4.01 -0.25
C PHE A 96 1.90 -4.52 -1.67
N SER A 97 3.15 -4.42 -2.10
CA SER A 97 3.61 -5.02 -3.36
C SER A 97 3.38 -6.55 -3.43
N GLY A 98 3.25 -7.22 -2.28
CA GLY A 98 2.94 -8.65 -2.17
C GLY A 98 1.45 -8.97 -1.95
N LEU A 99 0.58 -7.96 -1.87
CA LEU A 99 -0.85 -8.09 -1.53
C LEU A 99 -1.76 -7.66 -2.70
N VAL A 100 -1.27 -7.78 -3.94
CA VAL A 100 -1.94 -7.23 -5.13
C VAL A 100 -3.35 -7.81 -5.31
N GLU A 101 -3.52 -9.11 -5.08
CA GLU A 101 -4.82 -9.78 -5.23
C GLU A 101 -5.83 -9.28 -4.18
N GLU A 102 -5.42 -9.21 -2.91
CA GLU A 102 -6.26 -8.71 -1.83
C GLU A 102 -6.58 -7.22 -1.99
N LEU A 103 -5.65 -6.43 -2.52
CA LEU A 103 -5.86 -5.02 -2.84
C LEU A 103 -6.84 -4.84 -4.00
N LEU A 104 -6.76 -5.66 -5.05
CA LEU A 104 -7.73 -5.66 -6.15
C LEU A 104 -9.13 -6.11 -5.69
N GLU A 105 -9.21 -7.07 -4.78
CA GLU A 105 -10.49 -7.46 -4.19
C GLU A 105 -11.09 -6.34 -3.31
N ALA A 106 -10.24 -5.64 -2.56
CA ALA A 106 -10.68 -4.49 -1.75
C ALA A 106 -11.06 -3.26 -2.60
N TYR A 107 -10.35 -3.04 -3.72
CA TYR A 107 -10.44 -1.87 -4.58
C TYR A 107 -10.47 -2.30 -6.08
N PRO A 108 -11.59 -2.85 -6.57
CA PRO A 108 -11.68 -3.47 -7.89
C PRO A 108 -11.49 -2.51 -9.07
N ASN A 109 -11.64 -1.20 -8.83
CA ASN A 109 -11.47 -0.16 -9.85
C ASN A 109 -10.06 0.43 -9.86
N ALA A 110 -9.17 0.02 -8.94
CA ALA A 110 -7.82 0.56 -8.87
C ALA A 110 -6.94 0.00 -10.00
N LEU A 111 -6.10 0.85 -10.58
CA LEU A 111 -5.09 0.44 -11.56
C LEU A 111 -3.89 -0.19 -10.85
N VAL A 112 -3.34 -1.25 -11.44
CA VAL A 112 -2.11 -1.90 -10.94
C VAL A 112 -0.93 -1.49 -11.82
N ILE A 113 0.11 -0.93 -11.21
CA ILE A 113 1.35 -0.54 -11.88
C ILE A 113 2.52 -1.26 -11.23
N CYS A 114 3.27 -2.02 -12.03
CA CYS A 114 4.47 -2.72 -11.57
C CYS A 114 5.73 -2.01 -12.08
N THR A 115 6.46 -1.35 -11.19
CA THR A 115 7.77 -0.78 -11.50
C THR A 115 8.83 -1.88 -11.47
N ILE A 116 9.64 -1.94 -12.53
CA ILE A 116 10.72 -2.93 -12.72
C ILE A 116 12.06 -2.22 -12.91
N ARG A 117 13.14 -2.97 -12.72
CA ARG A 117 14.52 -2.59 -13.04
C ARG A 117 15.29 -3.84 -13.47
N ASP A 118 16.49 -3.64 -13.97
CA ASP A 118 17.45 -4.73 -14.15
C ASP A 118 17.69 -5.44 -12.80
N PRO A 119 17.50 -6.79 -12.72
CA PRO A 119 17.68 -7.55 -11.48
C PRO A 119 19.13 -7.57 -10.97
N ASP A 120 20.12 -7.30 -11.83
CA ASP A 120 21.55 -7.35 -11.48
C ASP A 120 22.15 -5.96 -11.17
N ALA A 121 21.34 -4.90 -11.22
CA ALA A 121 21.76 -3.51 -11.01
C ALA A 121 21.68 -3.03 -9.55
#